data_AF-A0A7Y5D7J2-F1
#
_entry.id   AF-A0A7Y5D7J2-F1
#
_cell.length_a   1.000
_cell.length_b   1.000
_cell.length_c   1.000
_cell.angle_alpha   90.00
_cell.angle_beta   90.00
_cell.angle_gamma   90.00
#
_symmetry.space_group_name_H-M   'P 1'
#
loop_
_entity.id
_entity.type
_entity.pdbx_description
1 polymer ?
#
loop_
_entity_poly.entity_id
_entity_poly.type
_entity_poly.pdbx_seq_one_letter_code
_entity_poly.pdbx_strand_id
1 'polypeptide(L)'
;MRRFIASVQAVVLACGLLSMIHTPDANAQVARTVGIFYVISHCPAKAGTYNLSNILESDNPSALGPLNSTHWWGMPRAGYYCLSQNDALLREHATLLKAAGIDYIYVDITNWPDTQSIDADRMIVQPFERLLAVWGGMGAGNTPKIIPWVTVSPNAPPAGAKDTIEYARLKMTGSALAFLSNNKPVVFVAPRDGSYAVAKIASYAATLTTVKMWAQDPNGGAIDAWGFISGCSNWPAFKASRGQSACNQRGSADGQQISVAPAFALNWISYEPTAVSKFNGMTFLRQMETARLSNRPYVMITGWNEWVVQRVSWPGYGDRLFTDQYNQEYNRDLEPAARSGTLYYDLLKRSVAALRNNTSVTALAGSFGQTRGVIDGVVSNRVNGWACSYGARIPVDVHLYVRSSTGVSTGIGAYTSDFASTTDADRIAVANACGSDGVAYRFSIRLPLSVRQAHQGKKIHVYGIHPTGALPNNPVGNSGVFPVPAP
;
A
#
# COMPACT_ATOMS: atom_id res chain seq x y z
N MET A 1 -51.19 58.67 -4.62
CA MET A 1 -49.77 58.38 -4.92
C MET A 1 -48.90 58.77 -3.72
N ARG A 2 -48.20 57.77 -3.18
CA ARG A 2 -46.99 57.76 -2.32
C ARG A 2 -46.83 58.79 -1.19
N ARG A 3 -46.88 58.27 0.05
CA ARG A 3 -46.28 58.84 1.26
C ARG A 3 -44.81 58.37 1.37
N PHE A 4 -43.93 59.29 1.78
CA PHE A 4 -42.66 59.00 2.44
C PHE A 4 -42.59 59.95 3.65
N ILE A 5 -42.32 59.41 4.84
CA ILE A 5 -42.01 60.19 6.04
C ILE A 5 -40.66 59.70 6.55
N ALA A 6 -39.76 60.66 6.75
CA ALA A 6 -38.44 60.52 7.36
C ALA A 6 -38.53 60.75 8.87
N SER A 7 -37.64 60.11 9.64
CA SER A 7 -37.30 60.55 11.00
C SER A 7 -35.84 60.22 11.33
N VAL A 8 -35.25 61.11 12.14
CA VAL A 8 -33.83 61.32 12.43
C VAL A 8 -33.42 60.71 13.80
N GLN A 9 -32.12 60.42 13.93
CA GLN A 9 -31.21 60.20 15.10
C GLN A 9 -31.65 60.78 16.48
N ALA A 10 -31.19 60.39 17.68
CA ALA A 10 -30.18 59.47 18.26
C ALA A 10 -30.58 59.23 19.76
N VAL A 11 -30.17 58.20 20.53
CA VAL A 11 -28.96 58.05 21.38
C VAL A 11 -29.27 56.87 22.33
N VAL A 12 -28.32 55.96 22.65
CA VAL A 12 -27.99 55.44 24.01
C VAL A 12 -26.74 54.53 23.91
N LEU A 13 -25.78 54.80 24.80
CA LEU A 13 -24.55 54.05 25.08
C LEU A 13 -24.84 52.82 25.97
N ALA A 14 -24.27 51.66 25.70
CA ALA A 14 -24.02 50.64 26.74
C ALA A 14 -22.89 49.68 26.36
N CYS A 15 -21.98 49.51 27.32
CA CYS A 15 -20.80 48.64 27.33
C CYS A 15 -21.20 47.14 27.23
N GLY A 16 -20.50 46.36 26.40
CA GLY A 16 -20.71 44.91 26.32
C GLY A 16 -19.47 44.22 25.76
N LEU A 17 -18.86 43.35 26.57
CA LEU A 17 -17.87 42.36 26.15
C LEU A 17 -18.43 41.58 24.95
N LEU A 18 -17.88 41.80 23.74
CA LEU A 18 -18.00 40.81 22.67
C LEU A 18 -16.94 39.74 22.89
N SER A 19 -17.35 38.64 23.52
CA SER A 19 -16.74 37.34 23.29
C SER A 19 -16.68 37.11 21.78
N MET A 20 -15.48 37.07 21.20
CA MET A 20 -15.29 36.59 19.85
C MET A 20 -15.72 35.11 19.82
N ILE A 21 -16.97 34.86 19.42
CA ILE A 21 -17.38 33.55 18.94
C ILE A 21 -16.64 33.37 17.63
N HIS A 22 -15.47 32.74 17.69
CA HIS A 22 -14.78 32.26 16.51
C HIS A 22 -15.64 31.14 15.95
N THR A 23 -16.48 31.45 14.96
CA THR A 23 -17.09 30.44 14.11
C THR A 23 -15.93 29.68 13.45
N PRO A 24 -15.77 28.37 13.69
CA PRO A 24 -14.75 27.60 13.01
C PRO A 24 -14.98 27.77 11.51
N ASP A 25 -13.93 28.19 10.80
CA ASP A 25 -13.96 28.35 9.37
C ASP A 25 -14.42 27.01 8.77
N ALA A 26 -15.60 26.97 8.13
CA ALA A 26 -16.18 25.72 7.60
C ALA A 26 -15.30 25.08 6.50
N ASN A 27 -14.24 25.79 6.08
CA ASN A 27 -13.24 25.38 5.11
C ASN A 27 -11.85 25.08 5.73
N ALA A 28 -11.69 25.15 7.06
CA ALA A 28 -10.41 24.80 7.69
C ALA A 28 -10.11 23.31 7.51
N GLN A 29 -9.03 23.01 6.78
CA GLN A 29 -8.60 21.65 6.54
C GLN A 29 -8.15 21.00 7.86
N VAL A 30 -8.71 19.83 8.16
CA VAL A 30 -8.32 19.07 9.36
C VAL A 30 -6.93 18.50 9.16
N ALA A 31 -6.04 18.74 10.13
CA ALA A 31 -4.74 18.08 10.17
C ALA A 31 -4.94 16.57 10.19
N ARG A 32 -4.42 15.88 9.16
CA ARG A 32 -4.60 14.44 9.00
C ARG A 32 -3.61 13.68 9.86
N THR A 33 -3.98 12.51 10.34
CA THR A 33 -3.07 11.52 10.93
C THR A 33 -3.17 10.25 10.10
N VAL A 34 -2.05 9.76 9.59
CA VAL A 34 -1.98 8.63 8.66
C VAL A 34 -1.35 7.43 9.37
N GLY A 35 -2.14 6.38 9.51
CA GLY A 35 -1.73 5.08 10.04
C GLY A 35 -1.54 4.04 8.94
N ILE A 36 -0.67 3.05 9.16
CA ILE A 36 -0.54 1.89 8.26
C ILE A 36 -0.51 0.56 9.04
N PHE A 37 -1.18 -0.46 8.51
CA PHE A 37 -1.21 -1.80 9.05
C PHE A 37 0.18 -2.43 8.95
N TYR A 38 0.61 -3.05 10.05
CA TYR A 38 1.95 -3.64 10.15
C TYR A 38 1.88 -5.02 10.79
N VAL A 39 2.46 -6.01 10.12
CA VAL A 39 2.48 -7.40 10.56
C VAL A 39 3.85 -7.73 11.13
N ILE A 40 3.87 -8.55 12.18
CA ILE A 40 5.09 -8.99 12.88
C ILE A 40 5.30 -10.50 12.86
N SER A 41 4.33 -11.27 12.35
CA SER A 41 4.20 -12.72 12.50
C SER A 41 4.88 -13.55 11.40
N HIS A 42 5.89 -13.02 10.70
CA HIS A 42 6.55 -13.69 9.56
C HIS A 42 7.43 -14.88 9.94
N CYS A 43 7.93 -14.92 11.18
CA CYS A 43 8.99 -15.84 11.59
C CYS A 43 8.69 -17.32 11.36
N PRO A 44 7.48 -17.85 11.66
CA PRO A 44 7.15 -19.24 11.36
C PRO A 44 7.23 -19.59 9.87
N ALA A 45 7.00 -18.61 9.00
CA ALA A 45 7.02 -18.78 7.54
C ALA A 45 8.40 -18.54 6.93
N LYS A 46 9.42 -18.09 7.69
CA LYS A 46 10.73 -17.68 7.15
C LYS A 46 11.42 -18.77 6.33
N ALA A 47 11.21 -20.04 6.67
CA ALA A 47 11.79 -21.17 5.93
C ALA A 47 11.35 -21.22 4.45
N GLY A 48 10.36 -20.40 4.04
CA GLY A 48 10.10 -20.09 2.64
C GLY A 48 9.45 -21.24 1.87
N THR A 49 8.65 -22.07 2.53
CA THR A 49 8.19 -23.35 1.97
C THR A 49 7.28 -23.17 0.75
N TYR A 50 6.50 -22.08 0.68
CA TYR A 50 5.57 -21.83 -0.42
C TYR A 50 5.52 -20.36 -0.84
N ASN A 51 5.87 -20.08 -2.10
CA ASN A 51 5.69 -18.78 -2.74
C ASN A 51 4.56 -18.88 -3.77
N LEU A 52 3.43 -18.23 -3.51
CA LEU A 52 2.24 -18.31 -4.37
C LEU A 52 2.49 -17.73 -5.74
N SER A 53 3.17 -16.59 -5.86
CA SER A 53 3.47 -16.00 -7.17
C SER A 53 4.26 -16.95 -8.08
N ASN A 54 5.20 -17.73 -7.54
CA ASN A 54 5.93 -18.74 -8.30
C ASN A 54 5.09 -19.99 -8.58
N ILE A 55 4.31 -20.45 -7.60
CA ILE A 55 3.42 -21.61 -7.76
C ILE A 55 2.37 -21.35 -8.85
N LEU A 56 1.75 -20.17 -8.84
CA LEU A 56 0.73 -19.78 -9.82
C LEU A 56 1.31 -19.66 -11.23
N GLU A 57 2.55 -19.19 -11.38
CA GLU A 57 3.22 -19.15 -12.69
C GLU A 57 3.63 -20.52 -13.23
N SER A 58 3.88 -21.49 -12.34
CA SER A 58 4.25 -22.84 -12.75
C SER A 58 3.08 -23.62 -13.36
N ASP A 59 1.84 -23.13 -13.22
CA ASP A 59 0.61 -23.84 -13.59
C ASP A 59 0.54 -25.28 -13.04
N ASN A 60 1.19 -25.52 -11.90
CA ASN A 60 1.22 -26.81 -11.21
C ASN A 60 0.36 -26.76 -9.91
N PRO A 61 -0.91 -27.20 -9.98
CA PRO A 61 -1.80 -27.25 -8.81
C PRO A 61 -1.25 -28.01 -7.61
N SER A 62 -0.44 -29.04 -7.85
CA SER A 62 0.15 -29.87 -6.80
C SER A 62 1.22 -29.13 -5.99
N ALA A 63 1.69 -27.97 -6.46
CA ALA A 63 2.68 -27.15 -5.77
C ALA A 63 2.07 -26.20 -4.71
N LEU A 64 0.73 -26.12 -4.57
CA LEU A 64 0.02 -25.27 -3.60
C LEU A 64 0.19 -25.66 -2.12
N GLY A 65 1.02 -26.66 -1.80
CA GLY A 65 1.22 -27.12 -0.43
C GLY A 65 -0.03 -27.72 0.22
N PRO A 66 0.02 -28.14 1.50
CA PRO A 66 -1.13 -28.70 2.20
C PRO A 66 -2.13 -27.63 2.65
N LEU A 67 -3.37 -28.04 2.92
CA LEU A 67 -4.34 -27.17 3.60
C LEU A 67 -3.81 -26.73 4.97
N ASN A 68 -4.21 -25.53 5.39
CA ASN A 68 -3.79 -24.85 6.62
C ASN A 68 -2.30 -24.48 6.69
N SER A 69 -1.53 -24.71 5.62
CA SER A 69 -0.14 -24.28 5.56
C SER A 69 0.00 -22.80 5.21
N THR A 70 1.11 -22.24 5.68
CA THR A 70 1.45 -20.85 5.54
C THR A 70 2.24 -20.59 4.25
N HIS A 71 1.87 -19.54 3.54
CA HIS A 71 2.41 -19.16 2.24
C HIS A 71 2.88 -17.72 2.25
N TRP A 72 3.91 -17.42 1.46
CA TRP A 72 4.23 -16.06 1.04
C TRP A 72 3.50 -15.77 -0.26
N TRP A 73 2.75 -14.67 -0.37
CA TRP A 73 2.10 -14.35 -1.65
C TRP A 73 3.12 -14.04 -2.75
N GLY A 74 4.27 -13.50 -2.36
CA GLY A 74 5.40 -13.17 -3.22
C GLY A 74 6.67 -13.00 -2.39
N MET A 75 7.77 -12.63 -3.04
CA MET A 75 9.04 -12.43 -2.35
C MET A 75 9.24 -10.93 -2.02
N PRO A 76 9.47 -10.56 -0.75
CA PRO A 76 9.89 -9.21 -0.39
C PRO A 76 11.23 -8.87 -1.06
N ARG A 77 11.52 -7.58 -1.28
CA ARG A 77 12.83 -7.13 -1.79
C ARG A 77 13.97 -7.60 -0.87
N ALA A 78 13.73 -7.63 0.44
CA ALA A 78 14.68 -8.09 1.44
C ALA A 78 14.82 -9.64 1.51
N GLY A 79 14.09 -10.38 0.67
CA GLY A 79 13.94 -11.83 0.78
C GLY A 79 12.99 -12.25 1.90
N TYR A 80 12.77 -13.56 2.07
CA TYR A 80 11.93 -14.06 3.17
C TYR A 80 12.61 -13.82 4.51
N TYR A 81 11.92 -13.16 5.43
CA TYR A 81 12.52 -12.69 6.66
C TYR A 81 11.74 -13.11 7.91
N CYS A 82 12.42 -13.01 9.05
CA CYS A 82 11.86 -13.07 10.39
C CYS A 82 12.26 -11.77 11.08
N LEU A 83 11.29 -10.92 11.41
CA LEU A 83 11.57 -9.59 11.95
C LEU A 83 12.29 -9.63 13.30
N SER A 84 12.02 -10.63 14.15
CA SER A 84 12.72 -10.77 15.44
C SER A 84 14.22 -11.08 15.28
N GLN A 85 14.67 -11.43 14.08
CA GLN A 85 16.06 -11.77 13.75
C GLN A 85 16.71 -10.77 12.77
N ASN A 86 16.05 -9.65 12.45
CA ASN A 86 16.53 -8.74 11.40
C ASN A 86 16.39 -7.26 11.78
N ASP A 87 17.33 -6.78 12.60
CA ASP A 87 17.40 -5.38 13.02
C ASP A 87 17.56 -4.39 11.88
N ALA A 88 18.37 -4.75 10.88
CA ALA A 88 18.65 -3.89 9.74
C ALA A 88 17.34 -3.60 8.98
N LEU A 89 16.54 -4.64 8.76
CA LEU A 89 15.23 -4.51 8.11
C LEU A 89 14.23 -3.73 8.98
N LEU A 90 14.23 -3.95 10.30
CA LEU A 90 13.39 -3.14 11.21
C LEU A 90 13.74 -1.65 11.13
N ARG A 91 15.04 -1.29 11.07
CA ARG A 91 15.48 0.10 10.89
C ARG A 91 15.08 0.63 9.51
N GLU A 92 15.25 -0.16 8.47
CA GLU A 92 14.84 0.18 7.11
C GLU A 92 13.33 0.46 7.03
N HIS A 93 12.49 -0.38 7.64
CA HIS A 93 11.04 -0.16 7.72
C HIS A 93 10.70 1.18 8.39
N ALA A 94 11.32 1.51 9.53
CA ALA A 94 11.11 2.80 10.18
C ALA A 94 11.48 3.97 9.26
N THR A 95 12.65 3.91 8.61
CA THR A 95 13.11 4.95 7.68
C THR A 95 12.16 5.11 6.50
N LEU A 96 11.75 4.01 5.85
CA LEU A 96 10.85 4.05 4.70
C LEU A 96 9.47 4.61 5.06
N LEU A 97 8.90 4.15 6.18
CA LEU A 97 7.59 4.60 6.65
C LEU A 97 7.60 6.07 7.08
N LYS A 98 8.65 6.53 7.79
CA LYS A 98 8.83 7.96 8.10
C LYS A 98 8.96 8.79 6.83
N ALA A 99 9.78 8.36 5.88
CA ALA A 99 9.95 9.06 4.60
C ALA A 99 8.68 9.10 3.75
N ALA A 100 7.75 8.16 3.96
CA ALA A 100 6.43 8.15 3.35
C ALA A 100 5.41 9.05 4.06
N GLY A 101 5.76 9.66 5.20
CA GLY A 101 4.85 10.54 5.95
C GLY A 101 3.86 9.81 6.86
N ILE A 102 4.18 8.57 7.25
CA ILE A 102 3.37 7.78 8.17
C ILE A 102 3.60 8.24 9.62
N ASP A 103 2.51 8.49 10.35
CA ASP A 103 2.54 8.96 11.73
C ASP A 103 2.61 7.80 12.72
N TYR A 104 1.87 6.74 12.44
CA TYR A 104 1.88 5.53 13.26
C TYR A 104 1.73 4.26 12.43
N ILE A 105 2.27 3.17 12.96
CA ILE A 105 1.88 1.82 12.55
C ILE A 105 0.82 1.30 13.52
N TYR A 106 -0.13 0.53 13.00
CA TYR A 106 -0.99 -0.30 13.85
C TYR A 106 -0.61 -1.77 13.68
N VAL A 107 -0.08 -2.34 14.76
CA VAL A 107 0.56 -3.65 14.76
C VAL A 107 -0.49 -4.72 15.00
N ASP A 108 -0.56 -5.70 14.10
CA ASP A 108 -1.48 -6.82 14.25
C ASP A 108 -1.05 -7.78 15.36
N ILE A 109 -1.90 -7.90 16.38
CA ILE A 109 -1.78 -8.82 17.50
C ILE A 109 -3.16 -9.44 17.77
N THR A 110 -4.00 -9.57 16.74
CA THR A 110 -5.42 -9.94 16.91
C THR A 110 -5.66 -11.45 16.98
N ASN A 111 -4.72 -12.28 16.54
CA ASN A 111 -4.91 -13.73 16.53
C ASN A 111 -4.74 -14.41 17.89
N TRP A 112 -4.16 -13.73 18.89
CA TRP A 112 -3.84 -14.35 20.19
C TRP A 112 -4.42 -13.52 21.34
N PRO A 113 -5.31 -14.10 22.17
CA PRO A 113 -5.94 -13.41 23.30
C PRO A 113 -5.03 -13.26 24.51
N ASP A 114 -3.95 -14.04 24.57
CA ASP A 114 -2.99 -14.04 25.66
C ASP A 114 -1.60 -14.47 25.16
N THR A 115 -0.62 -14.37 26.05
CA THR A 115 0.80 -14.64 25.77
C THR A 115 1.21 -16.09 26.05
N GLN A 116 0.28 -17.04 26.18
CA GLN A 116 0.61 -18.37 26.73
C GLN A 116 1.30 -19.30 25.72
N SER A 117 0.92 -19.26 24.44
CA SER A 117 1.36 -20.27 23.48
C SER A 117 2.75 -19.99 22.90
N ILE A 118 3.47 -21.05 22.53
CA ILE A 118 4.74 -20.94 21.80
C ILE A 118 4.57 -20.18 20.47
N ASP A 119 3.39 -20.29 19.86
CA ASP A 119 3.04 -19.58 18.64
C ASP A 119 2.81 -18.09 18.91
N ALA A 120 2.11 -17.73 20.01
CA ALA A 120 1.99 -16.35 20.46
C ALA A 120 3.37 -15.75 20.76
N ASP A 121 4.26 -16.51 21.40
CA ASP A 121 5.63 -16.06 21.67
C ASP A 121 6.40 -15.77 20.36
N ARG A 122 6.38 -16.71 19.41
CA ARG A 122 7.12 -16.60 18.14
C ARG A 122 6.51 -15.63 17.13
N MET A 123 5.19 -15.47 17.13
CA MET A 123 4.46 -14.62 16.16
C MET A 123 4.21 -13.21 16.68
N ILE A 124 4.16 -13.02 18.01
CA ILE A 124 3.84 -11.73 18.63
C ILE A 124 4.95 -11.29 19.56
N VAL A 125 5.19 -12.02 20.66
CA VAL A 125 5.95 -11.47 21.79
C VAL A 125 7.38 -11.15 21.36
N GLN A 126 8.10 -12.13 20.82
CA GLN A 126 9.47 -11.94 20.35
C GLN A 126 9.60 -10.85 19.28
N PRO A 127 8.82 -10.86 18.17
CA PRO A 127 8.98 -9.83 17.14
C PRO A 127 8.47 -8.45 17.59
N PHE A 128 7.43 -8.35 18.44
CA PHE A 128 6.97 -7.07 18.98
C PHE A 128 8.00 -6.46 19.93
N GLU A 129 8.56 -7.26 20.85
CA GLU A 129 9.63 -6.78 21.73
C GLU A 129 10.86 -6.37 20.95
N ARG A 130 11.21 -7.12 19.90
CA ARG A 130 12.34 -6.75 19.05
C ARG A 130 12.10 -5.45 18.29
N LEU A 131 10.90 -5.26 17.75
CA LEU A 131 10.46 -4.01 17.13
C LEU A 131 10.63 -2.84 18.11
N LEU A 132 10.12 -2.95 19.33
CA LEU A 132 10.23 -1.91 20.36
C LEU A 132 11.69 -1.61 20.73
N ALA A 133 12.52 -2.64 20.88
CA ALA A 133 13.93 -2.46 21.21
C ALA A 133 14.70 -1.75 20.09
N VAL A 134 14.51 -2.17 18.83
CA VAL A 134 15.22 -1.58 17.69
C VAL A 134 14.75 -0.15 17.43
N TRP A 135 13.43 0.07 17.36
CA TRP A 135 12.86 1.39 17.08
C TRP A 135 13.06 2.37 18.24
N GLY A 136 13.01 1.88 19.48
CA GLY A 136 13.32 2.70 20.67
C GLY A 136 14.76 3.23 20.66
N GLY A 137 15.69 2.45 20.08
CA GLY A 137 17.09 2.84 19.91
C GLY A 137 17.36 3.76 18.71
N MET A 138 16.36 4.14 17.91
CA MET A 138 16.56 5.04 16.76
C MET A 138 16.45 6.52 17.11
N GLY A 139 16.05 6.86 18.34
CA GLY A 139 15.82 8.24 18.78
C GLY A 139 14.42 8.76 18.44
N ALA A 140 13.95 9.71 19.24
CA ALA A 140 12.61 10.27 19.12
C ALA A 140 12.41 10.97 17.75
N GLY A 141 11.27 10.72 17.10
CA GLY A 141 10.91 11.32 15.81
C GLY A 141 11.40 10.55 14.58
N ASN A 142 12.34 9.63 14.74
CA ASN A 142 12.91 8.82 13.65
C ASN A 142 12.09 7.58 13.29
N THR A 143 11.00 7.31 14.01
CA THR A 143 10.11 6.17 13.77
C THR A 143 8.65 6.63 13.80
N PRO A 144 7.74 5.96 13.08
CA PRO A 144 6.32 6.10 13.36
C PRO A 144 6.03 5.72 14.82
N LYS A 145 4.96 6.27 15.37
CA LYS A 145 4.38 5.79 16.63
C LYS A 145 3.77 4.41 16.45
N ILE A 146 3.43 3.75 17.54
CA ILE A 146 2.89 2.39 17.56
C ILE A 146 1.52 2.41 18.25
N ILE A 147 0.56 1.77 17.60
CA ILE A 147 -0.74 1.40 18.17
C ILE A 147 -0.86 -0.12 18.11
N PRO A 148 -0.88 -0.84 19.23
CA PRO A 148 -1.22 -2.27 19.22
C PRO A 148 -2.67 -2.47 18.82
N TRP A 149 -2.94 -3.40 17.90
CA TRP A 149 -4.28 -3.90 17.60
C TRP A 149 -4.45 -5.30 18.17
N VAL A 150 -5.26 -5.42 19.21
CA VAL A 150 -5.33 -6.62 20.04
C VAL A 150 -6.72 -7.21 20.00
N THR A 151 -6.82 -8.53 20.15
CA THR A 151 -8.08 -9.17 20.55
C THR A 151 -8.24 -9.10 22.07
N VAL A 152 -9.48 -9.07 22.55
CA VAL A 152 -9.79 -9.02 23.99
C VAL A 152 -10.73 -10.16 24.34
N SER A 153 -10.24 -11.13 25.13
CA SER A 153 -11.09 -12.18 25.71
C SER A 153 -11.82 -11.67 26.94
N PRO A 154 -13.10 -11.97 27.15
CA PRO A 154 -13.78 -11.70 28.43
C PRO A 154 -13.21 -12.56 29.57
N ASN A 155 -12.60 -13.70 29.26
CA ASN A 155 -12.07 -14.63 30.24
C ASN A 155 -10.72 -14.15 30.78
N ALA A 156 -10.37 -14.59 31.99
CA ALA A 156 -9.04 -14.39 32.53
C ALA A 156 -8.02 -15.20 31.70
N PRO A 157 -6.78 -14.69 31.53
CA PRO A 157 -5.74 -15.45 30.88
C PRO A 157 -5.35 -16.64 31.77
N PRO A 158 -4.80 -17.72 31.19
CA PRO A 158 -4.24 -18.83 31.96
C PRO A 158 -3.18 -18.36 32.97
N ALA A 159 -3.00 -19.13 34.06
CA ALA A 159 -2.04 -18.78 35.10
C ALA A 159 -0.63 -18.55 34.53
N GLY A 160 -0.04 -17.39 34.84
CA GLY A 160 1.29 -16.99 34.34
C GLY A 160 1.28 -16.29 32.98
N ALA A 161 0.18 -16.31 32.22
CA ALA A 161 0.04 -15.56 30.98
C ALA A 161 -0.55 -14.16 31.25
N LYS A 162 -0.32 -13.24 30.31
CA LYS A 162 -0.98 -11.93 30.27
C LYS A 162 -2.04 -11.93 29.19
N ASP A 163 -3.15 -11.26 29.46
CA ASP A 163 -4.05 -10.82 28.38
C ASP A 163 -3.27 -9.95 27.39
N THR A 164 -3.55 -10.10 26.11
CA THR A 164 -2.86 -9.32 25.06
C THR A 164 -3.08 -7.81 25.24
N ILE A 165 -4.26 -7.38 25.70
CA ILE A 165 -4.53 -5.96 26.01
C ILE A 165 -3.71 -5.46 27.21
N GLU A 166 -3.52 -6.27 28.25
CA GLU A 166 -2.69 -5.91 29.40
C GLU A 166 -1.20 -5.89 29.01
N TYR A 167 -0.77 -6.86 28.21
CA TYR A 167 0.56 -6.88 27.63
C TYR A 167 0.82 -5.60 26.81
N ALA A 168 -0.10 -5.24 25.90
CA ALA A 168 -0.02 -4.01 25.13
C ALA A 168 0.03 -2.76 26.02
N ARG A 169 -0.83 -2.68 27.05
CA ARG A 169 -0.83 -1.57 28.02
C ARG A 169 0.53 -1.41 28.68
N LEU A 170 1.11 -2.50 29.19
CA LEU A 170 2.42 -2.48 29.85
C LEU A 170 3.53 -2.05 28.91
N LYS A 171 3.52 -2.49 27.65
CA LYS A 171 4.54 -2.12 26.66
C LYS A 171 4.41 -0.67 26.18
N MET A 172 3.20 -0.12 26.13
CA MET A 172 2.97 1.23 25.63
C MET A 172 3.01 2.31 26.73
N THR A 173 2.68 1.97 27.97
CA THR A 173 2.71 2.93 29.08
C THR A 173 4.13 3.47 29.29
N GLY A 174 4.31 4.80 29.21
CA GLY A 174 5.62 5.45 29.35
C GLY A 174 6.56 5.30 28.14
N SER A 175 6.15 4.57 27.09
CA SER A 175 6.97 4.39 25.90
C SER A 175 6.94 5.63 25.01
N ALA A 176 8.11 6.11 24.58
CA ALA A 176 8.22 7.17 23.59
C ALA A 176 7.70 6.75 22.19
N LEU A 177 7.50 5.44 21.97
CA LEU A 177 6.93 4.90 20.73
C LEU A 177 5.40 4.90 20.74
N ALA A 178 4.74 5.01 21.90
CA ALA A 178 3.29 4.96 21.96
C ALA A 178 2.64 6.15 21.25
N PHE A 179 1.60 5.88 20.46
CA PHE A 179 0.69 6.94 20.00
C PHE A 179 -0.24 7.30 21.15
N LEU A 180 -0.32 8.60 21.48
CA LEU A 180 -1.07 9.08 22.64
C LEU A 180 -2.31 9.85 22.20
N SER A 181 -3.41 9.64 22.93
CA SER A 181 -4.60 10.48 22.90
C SER A 181 -5.01 10.79 24.33
N ASN A 182 -5.16 12.08 24.66
CA ASN A 182 -5.39 12.57 26.02
C ASN A 182 -4.38 12.00 27.03
N ASN A 183 -3.08 12.04 26.67
CA ASN A 183 -1.95 11.49 27.45
C ASN A 183 -2.02 9.98 27.77
N LYS A 184 -2.95 9.24 27.16
CA LYS A 184 -3.04 7.78 27.29
C LYS A 184 -2.62 7.09 26.00
N PRO A 185 -1.91 5.96 26.07
CA PRO A 185 -1.67 5.13 24.90
C PRO A 185 -2.96 4.73 24.22
N VAL A 186 -2.97 4.81 22.90
CA VAL A 186 -4.06 4.30 22.08
C VAL A 186 -3.83 2.81 21.81
N VAL A 187 -4.89 2.02 21.98
CA VAL A 187 -4.93 0.59 21.62
C VAL A 187 -6.19 0.34 20.79
N PHE A 188 -6.02 -0.35 19.66
CA PHE A 188 -7.16 -0.82 18.89
C PHE A 188 -7.61 -2.17 19.43
N VAL A 189 -8.92 -2.38 19.52
CA VAL A 189 -9.50 -3.63 20.01
C VAL A 189 -10.32 -4.28 18.91
N ALA A 190 -10.08 -5.57 18.67
CA ALA A 190 -10.86 -6.41 17.77
C ALA A 190 -11.97 -7.16 18.55
N PRO A 191 -13.11 -7.46 17.90
CA PRO A 191 -14.05 -8.43 18.44
C PRO A 191 -13.43 -9.83 18.45
N ARG A 192 -13.86 -10.66 19.38
CA ARG A 192 -13.55 -12.09 19.43
C ARG A 192 -14.86 -12.86 19.30
N ASP A 193 -14.88 -13.86 18.41
CA ASP A 193 -16.07 -14.68 18.15
C ASP A 193 -17.32 -13.82 17.84
N GLY A 194 -17.11 -12.73 17.09
CA GLY A 194 -18.15 -11.78 16.69
C GLY A 194 -18.56 -10.76 17.76
N SER A 195 -17.96 -10.76 18.96
CA SER A 195 -18.37 -9.90 20.07
C SER A 195 -17.20 -9.16 20.72
N TYR A 196 -17.45 -7.94 21.21
CA TYR A 196 -16.50 -7.19 22.02
C TYR A 196 -16.67 -7.50 23.51
N ALA A 197 -15.57 -7.72 24.23
CA ALA A 197 -15.57 -7.87 25.68
C ALA A 197 -15.75 -6.51 26.40
N VAL A 198 -16.93 -5.89 26.24
CA VAL A 198 -17.19 -4.49 26.61
C VAL A 198 -16.78 -4.13 28.04
N ALA A 199 -17.15 -4.95 29.02
CA ALA A 199 -16.82 -4.70 30.43
C ALA A 199 -15.30 -4.71 30.68
N LYS A 200 -14.58 -5.64 30.06
CA LYS A 200 -13.12 -5.74 30.18
C LYS A 200 -12.41 -4.62 29.43
N ILE A 201 -12.92 -4.20 28.27
CA ILE A 201 -12.38 -3.04 27.56
C ILE A 201 -12.55 -1.78 28.42
N ALA A 202 -13.73 -1.59 29.03
CA ALA A 202 -14.04 -0.45 29.88
C ALA A 202 -13.15 -0.35 31.13
N SER A 203 -12.68 -1.48 31.70
CA SER A 203 -11.81 -1.47 32.87
C SER A 203 -10.44 -0.83 32.60
N TYR A 204 -10.01 -0.72 31.34
CA TYR A 204 -8.77 -0.05 30.95
C TYR A 204 -8.92 1.46 30.72
N ALA A 205 -10.12 2.04 30.83
CA ALA A 205 -10.38 3.43 30.47
C ALA A 205 -9.53 4.47 31.25
N ALA A 206 -9.07 4.12 32.45
CA ALA A 206 -8.18 4.98 33.24
C ALA A 206 -6.74 5.06 32.69
N THR A 207 -6.30 4.06 31.92
CA THR A 207 -4.89 3.90 31.49
C THR A 207 -4.71 3.87 29.98
N LEU A 208 -5.76 3.52 29.23
CA LEU A 208 -5.76 3.44 27.77
C LEU A 208 -6.84 4.33 27.17
N THR A 209 -6.60 4.72 25.92
CA THR A 209 -7.65 5.15 24.99
C THR A 209 -7.91 3.99 24.03
N THR A 210 -9.06 3.34 24.13
CA THR A 210 -9.40 2.18 23.31
C THR A 210 -10.28 2.58 22.14
N VAL A 211 -9.97 2.10 20.93
CA VAL A 211 -10.81 2.29 19.74
C VAL A 211 -11.20 0.92 19.20
N LYS A 212 -12.51 0.67 19.05
CA LYS A 212 -13.01 -0.54 18.41
C LYS A 212 -12.61 -0.53 16.94
N MET A 213 -12.03 -1.62 16.45
CA MET A 213 -11.63 -1.74 15.05
C MET A 213 -11.87 -3.17 14.54
N TRP A 214 -12.47 -3.26 13.35
CA TRP A 214 -12.61 -4.51 12.61
C TRP A 214 -12.69 -4.25 11.10
N ALA A 215 -12.93 -5.28 10.29
CA ALA A 215 -13.21 -5.07 8.87
C ALA A 215 -14.60 -4.41 8.75
N GLN A 216 -14.74 -3.34 7.96
CA GLN A 216 -16.08 -2.79 7.71
C GLN A 216 -16.89 -3.78 6.88
N ASP A 217 -18.15 -3.94 7.26
CA ASP A 217 -19.12 -4.72 6.49
C ASP A 217 -19.22 -4.14 5.06
N PRO A 218 -18.92 -4.93 4.04
CA PRO A 218 -19.02 -4.50 2.64
C PRO A 218 -20.46 -4.16 2.20
N ASN A 219 -21.48 -4.53 2.98
CA ASN A 219 -22.88 -4.17 2.74
C ASN A 219 -23.31 -2.91 3.51
N GLY A 220 -22.41 -2.30 4.27
CA GLY A 220 -22.68 -1.03 4.91
C GLY A 220 -23.53 -1.10 6.17
N GLY A 221 -23.58 -2.26 6.85
CA GLY A 221 -24.01 -2.33 8.24
C GLY A 221 -23.12 -1.46 9.12
N ALA A 222 -23.73 -0.71 10.03
CA ALA A 222 -22.99 0.06 11.02
C ALA A 222 -22.29 -0.92 11.97
N ILE A 223 -21.00 -1.13 11.77
CA ILE A 223 -20.14 -1.59 12.87
C ILE A 223 -19.79 -0.32 13.64
N ASP A 224 -20.15 -0.27 14.93
CA ASP A 224 -19.65 0.72 15.90
C ASP A 224 -18.15 0.48 16.11
N ALA A 225 -17.35 0.65 15.06
CA ALA A 225 -15.93 0.43 14.99
C ALA A 225 -15.32 1.16 13.79
N TRP A 226 -14.04 1.48 13.91
CA TRP A 226 -13.22 1.87 12.77
C TRP A 226 -12.98 0.67 11.85
N GLY A 227 -12.83 0.94 10.56
CA GLY A 227 -12.56 -0.09 9.55
C GLY A 227 -11.07 -0.19 9.28
N PHE A 228 -10.44 -1.36 9.37
CA PHE A 228 -9.09 -1.54 8.78
C PHE A 228 -9.17 -1.76 7.26
N ILE A 229 -10.29 -2.25 6.74
CA ILE A 229 -10.62 -2.34 5.31
C ILE A 229 -12.03 -1.77 5.10
N SER A 230 -12.24 -1.02 4.01
CA SER A 230 -13.54 -0.58 3.52
C SER A 230 -13.57 -0.66 1.99
N GLY A 231 -14.52 -1.42 1.46
CA GLY A 231 -14.69 -1.57 0.01
C GLY A 231 -15.32 -0.34 -0.65
N CYS A 232 -15.16 -0.22 -1.97
CA CYS A 232 -15.84 0.82 -2.74
C CYS A 232 -17.35 0.70 -2.65
N SER A 233 -18.08 1.82 -2.53
CA SER A 233 -19.55 1.81 -2.40
C SER A 233 -20.26 1.12 -3.58
N ASN A 234 -19.70 1.24 -4.79
CA ASN A 234 -20.13 0.47 -5.96
C ASN A 234 -18.95 -0.34 -6.52
N TRP A 235 -18.51 -1.33 -5.74
CA TRP A 235 -17.39 -2.18 -6.11
C TRP A 235 -17.56 -2.92 -7.45
N PRO A 236 -18.77 -3.35 -7.90
CA PRO A 236 -18.91 -4.00 -9.21
C PRO A 236 -18.59 -3.05 -10.37
N ALA A 237 -19.11 -1.82 -10.35
CA ALA A 237 -18.80 -0.82 -11.38
C ALA A 237 -17.34 -0.36 -11.30
N PHE A 238 -16.82 -0.20 -10.08
CA PHE A 238 -15.41 0.10 -9.85
C PHE A 238 -14.50 -0.97 -10.48
N LYS A 239 -14.83 -2.24 -10.28
CA LYS A 239 -14.11 -3.38 -10.84
C LYS A 239 -14.23 -3.46 -12.36
N ALA A 240 -15.44 -3.33 -12.90
CA ALA A 240 -15.70 -3.36 -14.34
C ALA A 240 -14.94 -2.25 -15.08
N SER A 241 -14.80 -1.08 -14.45
CA SER A 241 -14.00 0.04 -14.97
C SER A 241 -12.50 -0.07 -14.68
N ARG A 242 -12.03 -1.16 -14.04
CA ARG A 242 -10.63 -1.35 -13.62
C ARG A 242 -10.09 -0.16 -12.79
N GLY A 243 -10.93 0.36 -11.90
CA GLY A 243 -10.62 1.48 -11.01
C GLY A 243 -10.69 2.86 -11.66
N GLN A 244 -11.23 3.00 -12.87
CA GLN A 244 -11.42 4.33 -13.47
C GLN A 244 -12.58 5.10 -12.84
N SER A 245 -13.59 4.42 -12.31
CA SER A 245 -14.65 5.05 -11.51
C SER A 245 -14.15 5.47 -10.12
N ALA A 246 -14.85 6.41 -9.49
CA ALA A 246 -14.60 6.75 -8.09
C ALA A 246 -14.89 5.55 -7.17
N CYS A 247 -14.10 5.37 -6.11
CA CYS A 247 -14.31 4.29 -5.15
C CYS A 247 -15.39 4.63 -4.13
N ASN A 248 -15.32 5.83 -3.54
CA ASN A 248 -16.27 6.32 -2.55
C ASN A 248 -16.49 5.32 -1.40
N GLN A 249 -15.41 4.71 -0.90
CA GLN A 249 -15.48 3.83 0.27
C GLN A 249 -15.99 4.60 1.51
N ARG A 250 -16.63 3.88 2.42
CA ARG A 250 -17.24 4.48 3.61
C ARG A 250 -16.18 4.74 4.68
N GLY A 251 -16.35 5.82 5.43
CA GLY A 251 -15.61 6.04 6.67
C GLY A 251 -16.37 5.53 7.89
N SER A 252 -15.76 5.58 9.07
CA SER A 252 -16.39 5.28 10.35
C SER A 252 -17.63 6.16 10.63
N ALA A 253 -18.60 5.63 11.38
CA ALA A 253 -19.85 6.32 11.70
C ALA A 253 -19.64 7.60 12.53
N ASP A 254 -18.61 7.63 13.38
CA ASP A 254 -18.22 8.77 14.23
C ASP A 254 -17.55 9.93 13.46
N GLY A 255 -17.41 9.81 12.14
CA GLY A 255 -16.78 10.84 11.31
C GLY A 255 -15.25 10.93 11.45
N GLN A 256 -14.60 10.08 12.25
CA GLN A 256 -13.18 10.24 12.58
C GLN A 256 -12.24 9.59 11.56
N GLN A 257 -12.61 8.43 11.03
CA GLN A 257 -11.67 7.54 10.34
C GLN A 257 -12.16 7.15 8.94
N ILE A 258 -11.23 6.96 8.01
CA ILE A 258 -11.48 6.30 6.73
C ILE A 258 -10.32 5.35 6.40
N SER A 259 -10.66 4.15 5.91
CA SER A 259 -9.66 3.18 5.47
C SER A 259 -9.34 3.29 3.99
N VAL A 260 -8.14 2.85 3.69
CA VAL A 260 -7.56 2.77 2.35
C VAL A 260 -6.88 1.40 2.24
N ALA A 261 -7.22 0.63 1.22
CA ALA A 261 -6.55 -0.62 0.89
C ALA A 261 -6.18 -0.61 -0.60
N PRO A 262 -4.99 -1.10 -0.98
CA PRO A 262 -4.64 -1.18 -2.37
C PRO A 262 -5.37 -2.33 -3.06
N ALA A 263 -5.87 -3.34 -2.34
CA ALA A 263 -6.79 -4.36 -2.85
C ALA A 263 -7.77 -4.77 -1.73
N PHE A 264 -8.93 -5.30 -2.05
CA PHE A 264 -9.91 -5.73 -1.05
C PHE A 264 -10.80 -6.86 -1.54
N ALA A 265 -11.34 -7.64 -0.62
CA ALA A 265 -12.30 -8.71 -0.90
C ALA A 265 -13.32 -8.85 0.23
N LEU A 266 -14.45 -9.48 -0.08
CA LEU A 266 -15.51 -9.75 0.91
C LEU A 266 -15.09 -10.85 1.89
N ASN A 267 -14.53 -11.93 1.37
CA ASN A 267 -14.20 -13.13 2.15
C ASN A 267 -12.79 -13.65 1.80
N TRP A 268 -12.49 -13.81 0.50
CA TRP A 268 -11.23 -14.39 0.03
C TRP A 268 -10.66 -13.55 -1.10
N ILE A 269 -9.46 -13.00 -0.93
CA ILE A 269 -8.81 -12.20 -1.98
C ILE A 269 -8.42 -13.05 -3.19
N SER A 270 -8.20 -14.36 -2.98
CA SER A 270 -7.98 -15.31 -4.09
C SER A 270 -9.25 -15.66 -4.86
N TYR A 271 -10.45 -15.36 -4.31
CA TYR A 271 -11.69 -15.55 -5.03
C TYR A 271 -11.98 -14.33 -5.91
N GLU A 272 -11.30 -14.33 -7.05
CA GLU A 272 -11.29 -13.22 -8.00
C GLU A 272 -12.67 -12.70 -8.40
N PRO A 273 -13.77 -13.48 -8.51
CA PRO A 273 -15.08 -12.93 -8.88
C PRO A 273 -15.59 -11.81 -7.97
N THR A 274 -15.34 -11.89 -6.66
CA THR A 274 -15.79 -10.87 -5.68
C THR A 274 -14.65 -10.04 -5.09
N ALA A 275 -13.40 -10.39 -5.36
CA ALA A 275 -12.25 -9.57 -5.00
C ALA A 275 -12.02 -8.41 -6.00
N VAL A 276 -11.44 -7.32 -5.49
CA VAL A 276 -10.96 -6.17 -6.26
C VAL A 276 -9.45 -6.10 -6.07
N SER A 277 -8.72 -6.20 -7.17
CA SER A 277 -7.26 -6.15 -7.19
C SER A 277 -6.73 -4.73 -7.07
N LYS A 278 -5.41 -4.59 -7.06
CA LYS A 278 -4.73 -3.29 -7.11
C LYS A 278 -5.05 -2.50 -8.37
N PHE A 279 -5.36 -3.17 -9.48
CA PHE A 279 -5.40 -2.57 -10.81
C PHE A 279 -4.17 -1.70 -11.04
N ASN A 280 -3.00 -2.27 -10.77
CA ASN A 280 -1.73 -1.57 -10.84
C ASN A 280 -1.65 -0.31 -9.96
N GLY A 281 -2.29 -0.32 -8.80
CA GLY A 281 -2.31 0.80 -7.85
C GLY A 281 -3.49 1.76 -8.00
N MET A 282 -4.35 1.59 -9.02
CA MET A 282 -5.53 2.43 -9.21
C MET A 282 -6.50 2.34 -8.03
N THR A 283 -6.69 1.16 -7.47
CA THR A 283 -7.55 0.96 -6.28
C THR A 283 -7.09 1.84 -5.12
N PHE A 284 -5.79 1.83 -4.85
CA PHE A 284 -5.18 2.68 -3.82
C PHE A 284 -5.37 4.17 -4.13
N LEU A 285 -5.11 4.61 -5.36
CA LEU A 285 -5.27 6.02 -5.75
C LEU A 285 -6.70 6.52 -5.58
N ARG A 286 -7.69 5.72 -5.98
CA ARG A 286 -9.10 6.10 -5.87
C ARG A 286 -9.55 6.15 -4.43
N GLN A 287 -9.09 5.23 -3.58
CA GLN A 287 -9.37 5.25 -2.16
C GLN A 287 -8.67 6.43 -1.45
N MET A 288 -7.44 6.76 -1.82
CA MET A 288 -6.73 7.93 -1.31
C MET A 288 -7.41 9.24 -1.72
N GLU A 289 -7.97 9.34 -2.93
CA GLU A 289 -8.75 10.51 -3.34
C GLU A 289 -10.03 10.67 -2.52
N THR A 290 -10.76 9.57 -2.28
CA THR A 290 -11.92 9.60 -1.38
C THR A 290 -11.49 10.00 0.05
N ALA A 291 -10.36 9.50 0.55
CA ALA A 291 -9.82 9.90 1.86
C ALA A 291 -9.51 11.40 1.92
N ARG A 292 -8.91 11.97 0.88
CA ARG A 292 -8.68 13.41 0.75
C ARG A 292 -10.00 14.19 0.81
N LEU A 293 -10.97 13.83 -0.01
CA LEU A 293 -12.28 14.51 -0.10
C LEU A 293 -13.13 14.37 1.17
N SER A 294 -12.96 13.30 1.96
CA SER A 294 -13.77 13.04 3.16
C SER A 294 -13.55 14.02 4.32
N ASN A 295 -12.46 14.79 4.31
CA ASN A 295 -11.99 15.65 5.41
C ASN A 295 -11.86 14.98 6.80
N ARG A 296 -11.72 13.65 6.86
CA ARG A 296 -11.62 12.89 8.13
C ARG A 296 -10.22 12.96 8.75
N PRO A 297 -10.08 13.15 10.07
CA PRO A 297 -8.79 13.31 10.73
C PRO A 297 -7.89 12.08 10.62
N TYR A 298 -8.44 10.86 10.63
CA TYR A 298 -7.64 9.63 10.59
C TYR A 298 -7.80 8.90 9.26
N VAL A 299 -6.67 8.66 8.58
CA VAL A 299 -6.60 7.81 7.38
C VAL A 299 -5.81 6.57 7.72
N MET A 300 -6.39 5.38 7.51
CA MET A 300 -5.76 4.11 7.86
C MET A 300 -5.51 3.27 6.62
N ILE A 301 -4.26 2.89 6.39
CA ILE A 301 -3.83 2.17 5.20
C ILE A 301 -3.57 0.70 5.51
N THR A 302 -4.20 -0.23 4.80
CA THR A 302 -3.95 -1.68 4.94
C THR A 302 -3.37 -2.24 3.64
N GLY A 303 -2.08 -2.57 3.55
CA GLY A 303 -1.07 -2.55 4.61
C GLY A 303 0.39 -2.45 4.13
N TRP A 304 1.33 -2.45 5.07
CA TRP A 304 2.77 -2.37 4.79
C TRP A 304 3.31 -3.72 4.32
N ASN A 305 3.27 -4.74 5.18
CA ASN A 305 4.07 -5.97 5.06
C ASN A 305 3.33 -7.26 5.46
N GLU A 306 2.06 -7.39 5.15
CA GLU A 306 1.26 -8.62 5.32
C GLU A 306 1.61 -9.64 4.22
N TRP A 307 2.85 -10.12 4.19
CA TRP A 307 3.32 -11.03 3.13
C TRP A 307 2.78 -12.46 3.21
N VAL A 308 2.34 -12.84 4.41
CA VAL A 308 2.12 -14.23 4.79
C VAL A 308 0.64 -14.48 4.94
N VAL A 309 0.17 -15.60 4.39
CA VAL A 309 -1.25 -16.00 4.39
C VAL A 309 -1.40 -17.50 4.56
N GLN A 310 -2.50 -17.93 5.16
CA GLN A 310 -2.84 -19.34 5.29
C GLN A 310 -3.67 -19.83 4.10
N ARG A 311 -3.36 -21.02 3.59
CA ARG A 311 -4.23 -21.75 2.65
C ARG A 311 -5.41 -22.36 3.40
N VAL A 312 -6.63 -22.08 2.98
CA VAL A 312 -7.85 -22.64 3.57
C VAL A 312 -8.75 -23.25 2.49
N SER A 313 -9.81 -23.95 2.93
CA SER A 313 -10.85 -24.49 2.06
C SER A 313 -12.22 -24.16 2.63
N TRP A 314 -13.20 -23.89 1.76
CA TRP A 314 -14.58 -23.60 2.17
C TRP A 314 -15.59 -24.26 1.23
N PRO A 315 -16.69 -24.85 1.74
CA PRO A 315 -17.73 -25.45 0.91
C PRO A 315 -18.26 -24.48 -0.15
N GLY A 316 -18.26 -24.91 -1.42
CA GLY A 316 -18.72 -24.10 -2.56
C GLY A 316 -17.68 -23.15 -3.16
N TYR A 317 -16.48 -23.05 -2.59
CA TYR A 317 -15.41 -22.15 -3.07
C TYR A 317 -14.10 -22.88 -3.41
N GLY A 318 -14.00 -24.19 -3.13
CA GLY A 318 -12.84 -25.02 -3.42
C GLY A 318 -11.74 -24.94 -2.36
N ASP A 319 -10.56 -25.44 -2.70
CA ASP A 319 -9.40 -25.61 -1.80
C ASP A 319 -8.25 -24.63 -2.10
N ARG A 320 -8.45 -23.65 -2.99
CA ARG A 320 -7.49 -22.62 -3.38
C ARG A 320 -7.80 -21.26 -2.75
N LEU A 321 -8.21 -21.28 -1.47
CA LEU A 321 -8.66 -20.07 -0.79
C LEU A 321 -7.55 -19.47 0.06
N PHE A 322 -7.37 -18.17 -0.12
CA PHE A 322 -6.50 -17.32 0.65
C PHE A 322 -7.26 -16.04 0.98
N THR A 323 -7.38 -15.75 2.28
CA THR A 323 -8.21 -14.66 2.80
C THR A 323 -7.68 -13.31 2.35
N ASP A 324 -6.42 -13.04 2.66
CA ASP A 324 -5.90 -11.67 2.68
C ASP A 324 -4.88 -11.36 1.60
N GLN A 325 -4.16 -12.38 1.12
CA GLN A 325 -3.07 -12.26 0.16
C GLN A 325 -3.09 -13.43 -0.82
N TYR A 326 -2.75 -13.20 -2.08
CA TYR A 326 -2.77 -14.26 -3.08
C TYR A 326 -1.68 -14.13 -4.13
N ASN A 327 -1.65 -13.03 -4.89
CA ASN A 327 -0.68 -12.80 -5.95
C ASN A 327 -0.32 -11.31 -6.07
N GLN A 328 0.50 -10.95 -7.05
CA GLN A 328 1.01 -9.59 -7.27
C GLN A 328 -0.06 -8.48 -7.32
N GLU A 329 -1.28 -8.77 -7.78
CA GLU A 329 -2.38 -7.80 -7.89
C GLU A 329 -3.47 -8.02 -6.84
N TYR A 330 -3.58 -9.22 -6.26
CA TYR A 330 -4.54 -9.59 -5.22
C TYR A 330 -3.82 -9.74 -3.87
N ASN A 331 -3.23 -8.65 -3.41
CA ASN A 331 -2.54 -8.53 -2.12
C ASN A 331 -2.65 -7.08 -1.61
N ARG A 332 -2.46 -6.87 -0.30
CA ARG A 332 -2.58 -5.54 0.31
C ARG A 332 -1.26 -4.82 0.56
N ASP A 333 -0.14 -5.42 0.20
CA ASP A 333 1.17 -4.93 0.59
C ASP A 333 1.69 -3.74 -0.22
N LEU A 334 2.39 -2.87 0.49
CA LEU A 334 3.04 -1.67 -0.05
C LEU A 334 4.56 -1.67 0.22
N GLU A 335 5.08 -2.64 0.98
CA GLU A 335 6.51 -2.88 1.13
C GLU A 335 7.15 -3.22 -0.24
N PRO A 336 8.39 -2.76 -0.52
CA PRO A 336 9.08 -3.14 -1.74
C PRO A 336 9.17 -4.65 -1.97
N ALA A 337 8.77 -5.10 -3.15
CA ALA A 337 8.77 -6.51 -3.56
C ALA A 337 9.94 -6.83 -4.49
N ALA A 338 10.30 -8.10 -4.62
CA ALA A 338 11.30 -8.54 -5.60
C ALA A 338 10.85 -8.26 -7.06
N ARG A 339 9.57 -8.45 -7.38
CA ARG A 339 9.02 -8.27 -8.74
C ARG A 339 8.62 -6.83 -9.04
N SER A 340 7.78 -6.22 -8.19
CA SER A 340 7.32 -4.84 -8.38
C SER A 340 8.26 -3.77 -7.83
N GLY A 341 9.41 -4.16 -7.27
CA GLY A 341 10.38 -3.25 -6.64
C GLY A 341 9.70 -2.25 -5.73
N THR A 342 9.99 -0.95 -5.91
CA THR A 342 9.44 0.13 -5.08
C THR A 342 8.12 0.70 -5.58
N LEU A 343 7.51 0.16 -6.64
CA LEU A 343 6.33 0.75 -7.30
C LEU A 343 5.23 1.18 -6.31
N TYR A 344 4.79 0.26 -5.44
CA TYR A 344 3.72 0.54 -4.48
C TYR A 344 4.19 1.37 -3.26
N TYR A 345 5.47 1.31 -2.90
CA TYR A 345 6.04 2.20 -1.90
C TYR A 345 6.07 3.66 -2.40
N ASP A 346 6.48 3.87 -3.65
CA ASP A 346 6.48 5.20 -4.26
C ASP A 346 5.05 5.74 -4.40
N LEU A 347 4.10 4.87 -4.72
CA LEU A 347 2.68 5.20 -4.74
C LEU A 347 2.18 5.65 -3.36
N LEU A 348 2.51 4.90 -2.31
CA LEU A 348 2.20 5.25 -0.91
C LEU A 348 2.73 6.64 -0.58
N LYS A 349 4.04 6.86 -0.78
CA LYS A 349 4.72 8.11 -0.44
C LYS A 349 4.09 9.32 -1.16
N ARG A 350 3.82 9.19 -2.46
CA ARG A 350 3.18 10.26 -3.25
C ARG A 350 1.76 10.53 -2.81
N SER A 351 0.99 9.48 -2.54
CA SER A 351 -0.42 9.63 -2.17
C SER A 351 -0.57 10.25 -0.79
N VAL A 352 0.32 9.90 0.15
CA VAL A 352 0.37 10.56 1.46
C VAL A 352 0.80 12.02 1.31
N ALA A 353 1.84 12.33 0.51
CA ALA A 353 2.24 13.71 0.26
C ALA A 353 1.10 14.55 -0.36
N ALA A 354 0.37 13.99 -1.32
CA ALA A 354 -0.78 14.65 -1.94
C ALA A 354 -1.94 14.85 -0.94
N LEU A 355 -2.23 13.86 -0.09
CA LEU A 355 -3.19 13.99 0.99
C LEU A 355 -2.82 15.15 1.95
N ARG A 356 -1.54 15.27 2.33
CA ARG A 356 -1.04 16.35 3.19
C ARG A 356 -1.17 17.72 2.54
N ASN A 357 -0.84 17.80 1.26
CA ASN A 357 -0.90 19.03 0.47
C ASN A 357 -2.31 19.34 -0.06
N ASN A 358 -3.30 18.51 0.24
CA ASN A 358 -4.66 18.59 -0.30
C ASN A 358 -4.71 18.65 -1.84
N THR A 359 -3.77 18.00 -2.51
CA THR A 359 -3.74 17.92 -3.98
C THR A 359 -4.39 16.62 -4.43
N SER A 360 -5.11 16.67 -5.55
CA SER A 360 -5.75 15.47 -6.08
C SER A 360 -4.70 14.44 -6.51
N VAL A 361 -4.87 13.20 -6.06
CA VAL A 361 -4.04 12.07 -6.52
C VAL A 361 -4.51 11.55 -7.89
N THR A 362 -5.66 11.99 -8.39
CA THR A 362 -6.22 11.50 -9.66
C THR A 362 -5.45 11.96 -10.89
N ALA A 363 -4.65 13.03 -10.80
CA ALA A 363 -3.66 13.37 -11.82
C ALA A 363 -2.65 12.23 -12.07
N LEU A 364 -2.43 11.37 -11.06
CA LEU A 364 -1.59 10.17 -11.17
C LEU A 364 -2.39 8.98 -11.73
N ALA A 365 -3.69 8.91 -11.48
CA ALA A 365 -4.54 7.76 -11.82
C ALA A 365 -4.47 7.39 -13.31
N GLY A 366 -4.60 8.34 -14.24
CA GLY A 366 -4.68 8.03 -15.67
C GLY A 366 -3.45 7.34 -16.29
N SER A 367 -2.28 7.45 -15.66
CA SER A 367 -1.03 6.91 -16.21
C SER A 367 -0.20 6.09 -15.24
N PHE A 368 -0.54 6.01 -13.95
CA PHE A 368 0.29 5.29 -12.98
C PHE A 368 0.53 3.85 -13.41
N GLY A 369 1.82 3.49 -13.37
CA GLY A 369 2.39 2.23 -13.76
C GLY A 369 2.33 1.88 -15.26
N GLN A 370 1.71 2.69 -16.12
CA GLN A 370 1.80 2.50 -17.57
C GLN A 370 3.26 2.59 -18.02
N THR A 371 3.67 1.65 -18.88
CA THR A 371 4.98 1.71 -19.51
C THR A 371 5.08 2.93 -20.43
N ARG A 372 6.13 3.74 -20.24
CA ARG A 372 6.54 4.84 -21.10
C ARG A 372 7.98 4.62 -21.55
N GLY A 373 8.35 5.23 -22.66
CA GLY A 373 9.72 5.19 -23.15
C GLY A 373 9.84 5.81 -24.51
N VAL A 374 11.08 5.98 -24.98
CA VAL A 374 11.41 6.45 -26.33
C VAL A 374 12.69 5.76 -26.81
N ILE A 375 12.76 5.40 -28.10
CA ILE A 375 14.03 5.15 -28.78
C ILE A 375 14.60 6.49 -29.23
N ASP A 376 15.75 6.87 -28.70
CA ASP A 376 16.42 8.13 -29.06
C ASP A 376 17.10 7.99 -30.42
N GLY A 377 17.67 6.82 -30.70
CA GLY A 377 18.29 6.54 -31.99
C GLY A 377 19.13 5.27 -32.01
N VAL A 378 19.67 4.98 -33.19
CA VAL A 378 20.59 3.86 -33.42
C VAL A 378 21.96 4.43 -33.75
N VAL A 379 22.91 4.28 -32.84
CA VAL A 379 24.26 4.86 -32.94
C VAL A 379 25.27 3.77 -32.64
N SER A 380 26.31 3.66 -33.47
CA SER A 380 27.40 2.68 -33.30
C SER A 380 26.90 1.25 -33.06
N ASN A 381 25.94 0.81 -33.88
CA ASN A 381 25.29 -0.51 -33.79
C ASN A 381 24.56 -0.77 -32.46
N ARG A 382 24.15 0.28 -31.74
CA ARG A 382 23.34 0.15 -30.53
C ARG A 382 22.04 0.92 -30.65
N VAL A 383 20.96 0.31 -30.17
CA VAL A 383 19.66 0.97 -30.00
C VAL A 383 19.67 1.63 -28.63
N ASN A 384 19.61 2.96 -28.60
CA ASN A 384 19.64 3.75 -27.38
C ASN A 384 18.25 4.33 -27.13
N GLY A 385 17.87 4.35 -25.86
CA GLY A 385 16.58 4.90 -25.45
C GLY A 385 16.41 4.83 -23.95
N TRP A 386 15.19 5.06 -23.52
CA TRP A 386 14.78 4.88 -22.14
C TRP A 386 13.38 4.26 -22.06
N ALA A 387 13.10 3.58 -20.96
CA ALA A 387 11.79 3.06 -20.65
C ALA A 387 11.60 2.98 -19.13
N CYS A 388 10.36 3.17 -18.68
CA CYS A 388 9.99 3.08 -17.27
C CYS A 388 8.50 2.77 -17.10
N SER A 389 8.12 2.36 -15.91
CA SER A 389 6.74 2.32 -15.46
C SER A 389 6.43 3.68 -14.80
N TYR A 390 5.46 4.42 -15.31
CA TYR A 390 5.20 5.79 -14.87
C TYR A 390 4.91 5.85 -13.36
N GLY A 391 5.67 6.66 -12.62
CA GLY A 391 5.59 6.80 -11.17
C GLY A 391 6.53 5.89 -10.37
N ALA A 392 7.15 4.88 -11.00
CA ALA A 392 8.07 3.95 -10.34
C ALA A 392 9.52 4.42 -10.38
N ARG A 393 10.29 4.25 -9.30
CA ARG A 393 11.75 4.50 -9.30
C ARG A 393 12.58 3.38 -9.94
N ILE A 394 11.96 2.24 -10.24
CA ILE A 394 12.63 1.08 -10.82
C ILE A 394 12.57 1.08 -12.36
N PRO A 395 13.61 0.55 -13.03
CA PRO A 395 13.57 0.33 -14.46
C PRO A 395 12.55 -0.75 -14.83
N VAL A 396 12.27 -0.87 -16.13
CA VAL A 396 11.43 -1.93 -16.69
C VAL A 396 12.26 -2.75 -17.68
N ASP A 397 11.83 -3.97 -17.93
CA ASP A 397 12.37 -4.69 -19.07
C ASP A 397 11.87 -4.08 -20.38
N VAL A 398 12.65 -4.24 -21.42
CA VAL A 398 12.33 -3.88 -22.80
C VAL A 398 12.61 -5.07 -23.70
N HIS A 399 11.64 -5.42 -24.53
CA HIS A 399 11.80 -6.46 -25.54
C HIS A 399 12.02 -5.83 -26.90
N LEU A 400 13.09 -6.24 -27.58
CA LEU A 400 13.42 -5.78 -28.92
C LEU A 400 12.96 -6.80 -29.96
N TYR A 401 12.22 -6.32 -30.93
CA TYR A 401 11.80 -7.03 -32.12
C TYR A 401 12.26 -6.29 -33.37
N VAL A 402 12.38 -7.02 -34.48
CA VAL A 402 12.56 -6.43 -35.81
C VAL A 402 11.41 -6.88 -36.71
N ARG A 403 10.85 -5.96 -37.49
CA ARG A 403 9.72 -6.23 -38.38
C ARG A 403 10.07 -5.98 -39.84
N SER A 404 9.74 -6.94 -40.70
CA SER A 404 9.86 -6.78 -42.16
C SER A 404 8.78 -5.85 -42.72
N SER A 405 8.98 -5.35 -43.94
CA SER A 405 7.94 -4.62 -44.69
C SER A 405 6.68 -5.44 -44.92
N THR A 406 6.80 -6.78 -44.95
CA THR A 406 5.68 -7.73 -45.05
C THR A 406 4.98 -8.01 -43.71
N GLY A 407 5.40 -7.35 -42.63
CA GLY A 407 4.75 -7.42 -41.32
C GLY A 407 5.22 -8.56 -40.40
N VAL A 408 6.15 -9.42 -40.83
CA VAL A 408 6.69 -10.50 -39.99
C VAL A 408 7.60 -9.92 -38.90
N SER A 409 7.30 -10.25 -37.65
CA SER A 409 8.06 -9.81 -36.47
C SER A 409 8.99 -10.91 -35.98
N THR A 410 10.26 -10.59 -35.71
CA THR A 410 11.26 -11.51 -35.14
C THR A 410 11.76 -10.94 -33.82
N GLY A 411 11.68 -11.72 -32.74
CA GLY A 411 12.25 -11.35 -31.45
C GLY A 411 13.77 -11.41 -31.48
N ILE A 412 14.42 -10.34 -31.02
CA ILE A 412 15.89 -10.28 -30.91
C ILE A 412 16.33 -10.56 -29.48
N GLY A 413 15.61 -10.06 -28.48
CA GLY A 413 15.92 -10.35 -27.08
C GLY A 413 15.16 -9.49 -26.08
N ALA A 414 15.31 -9.83 -24.81
CA ALA A 414 14.86 -9.08 -23.65
C ALA A 414 16.06 -8.42 -22.96
N TYR A 415 15.88 -7.18 -22.52
CA TYR A 415 16.91 -6.34 -21.91
C TYR A 415 16.27 -5.52 -20.80
N THR A 416 17.06 -4.96 -19.88
CA THR A 416 16.55 -4.07 -18.82
C THR A 416 16.94 -2.62 -19.12
N SER A 417 16.08 -1.67 -18.76
CA SER A 417 16.35 -0.24 -18.89
C SER A 417 17.07 0.35 -17.66
N ASP A 418 18.08 -0.33 -17.16
CA ASP A 418 18.74 -0.05 -15.88
C ASP A 418 20.00 0.82 -15.97
N PHE A 419 20.34 1.36 -17.14
CA PHE A 419 21.46 2.29 -17.25
C PHE A 419 21.09 3.66 -16.68
N ALA A 420 22.08 4.29 -16.04
CA ALA A 420 21.98 5.67 -15.59
C ALA A 420 22.11 6.63 -16.78
N SER A 421 21.43 7.77 -16.70
CA SER A 421 21.69 8.89 -17.60
C SER A 421 23.12 9.41 -17.45
N THR A 422 23.75 9.79 -18.56
CA THR A 422 25.14 10.25 -18.60
C THR A 422 25.31 11.73 -18.22
N THR A 423 24.21 12.48 -18.15
CA THR A 423 24.21 13.89 -17.70
C THR A 423 23.03 14.16 -16.77
N ASP A 424 23.16 15.17 -15.91
CA ASP A 424 22.10 15.58 -14.99
C ASP A 424 20.85 16.10 -15.72
N ALA A 425 21.03 16.87 -16.80
CA ALA A 425 19.93 17.38 -17.59
C ALA A 425 19.10 16.24 -18.19
N ASP A 426 19.77 15.21 -18.70
CA ASP A 426 19.12 14.02 -19.22
C ASP A 426 18.41 13.21 -18.13
N ARG A 427 19.09 13.00 -16.99
CA ARG A 427 18.51 12.31 -15.82
C ARG A 427 17.21 12.97 -15.42
N ILE A 428 17.21 14.30 -15.28
CA ILE A 428 16.03 15.09 -14.88
C ILE A 428 14.93 14.98 -15.94
N ALA A 429 15.26 15.08 -17.23
CA ALA A 429 14.28 15.00 -18.30
C ALA A 429 13.58 13.62 -18.35
N VAL A 430 14.35 12.53 -18.27
CA VAL A 430 13.81 11.16 -18.29
C VAL A 430 13.00 10.88 -17.02
N ALA A 431 13.52 11.25 -15.84
CA ALA A 431 12.80 11.08 -14.57
C ALA A 431 11.46 11.85 -14.58
N ASN A 432 11.45 13.09 -15.09
CA ASN A 432 10.22 13.87 -15.25
C ASN A 432 9.23 13.19 -16.21
N ALA A 433 9.69 12.63 -17.33
CA ALA A 433 8.83 11.91 -18.27
C ALA A 433 8.24 10.62 -17.66
N CYS A 434 9.01 9.97 -16.79
CA CYS A 434 8.59 8.86 -15.94
C CYS A 434 7.74 9.31 -14.75
N GLY A 435 7.56 10.61 -14.54
CA GLY A 435 6.89 11.17 -13.38
C GLY A 435 7.50 10.67 -12.09
N SER A 436 8.82 10.50 -12.01
CA SER A 436 9.56 9.93 -10.88
C SER A 436 10.88 10.67 -10.65
N ASP A 437 11.62 10.24 -9.65
CA ASP A 437 12.97 10.71 -9.31
C ASP A 437 13.98 9.56 -9.33
N GLY A 438 13.68 8.48 -10.07
CA GLY A 438 14.63 7.40 -10.31
C GLY A 438 15.74 7.86 -11.25
N VAL A 439 16.87 7.15 -11.18
CA VAL A 439 18.12 7.57 -11.84
C VAL A 439 18.54 6.63 -12.97
N ALA A 440 17.87 5.49 -13.11
CA ALA A 440 18.22 4.41 -14.02
C ALA A 440 16.96 3.99 -14.82
N TYR A 441 16.88 4.50 -16.05
CA TYR A 441 15.78 4.24 -16.99
C TYR A 441 16.29 4.01 -18.41
N ARG A 442 17.60 4.08 -18.63
CA ARG A 442 18.22 4.05 -19.96
C ARG A 442 18.47 2.61 -20.38
N PHE A 443 18.27 2.31 -21.66
CA PHE A 443 18.78 1.09 -22.27
C PHE A 443 19.74 1.44 -23.40
N SER A 444 20.72 0.56 -23.61
CA SER A 444 21.59 0.61 -24.79
C SER A 444 21.85 -0.81 -25.27
N ILE A 445 21.13 -1.21 -26.31
CA ILE A 445 21.09 -2.60 -26.77
C ILE A 445 22.01 -2.76 -27.96
N ARG A 446 23.08 -3.56 -27.82
CA ARG A 446 23.99 -3.86 -28.93
C ARG A 446 23.28 -4.74 -29.95
N LEU A 447 23.40 -4.41 -31.23
CA LEU A 447 23.00 -5.25 -32.36
C LEU A 447 24.25 -5.98 -32.88
N PRO A 448 24.42 -7.29 -32.57
CA PRO A 448 25.56 -8.06 -33.05
C PRO A 448 25.61 -8.10 -34.59
N LEU A 449 26.79 -8.43 -35.13
CA LEU A 449 26.99 -8.57 -36.58
C LEU A 449 25.97 -9.55 -37.20
N SER A 450 25.69 -10.68 -36.54
CA SER A 450 24.71 -11.68 -36.98
C SER A 450 23.30 -11.10 -37.11
N VAL A 451 22.85 -10.32 -36.12
CA VAL A 451 21.54 -9.66 -36.15
C VAL A 451 21.48 -8.65 -37.30
N ARG A 452 22.53 -7.85 -37.49
CA ARG A 452 22.57 -6.86 -38.58
C ARG A 452 22.57 -7.52 -39.95
N GLN A 453 23.34 -8.59 -40.16
CA GLN A 453 23.36 -9.35 -41.42
C GLN A 453 22.00 -9.97 -41.73
N ALA A 454 21.31 -10.55 -40.73
CA ALA A 454 20.03 -11.21 -40.94
C ALA A 454 18.83 -10.25 -41.08
N HIS A 455 18.96 -9.02 -40.56
CA HIS A 455 17.82 -8.12 -40.37
C HIS A 455 18.03 -6.70 -40.88
N GLN A 456 19.12 -6.40 -41.60
CA GLN A 456 19.39 -5.08 -42.19
C GLN A 456 18.15 -4.47 -42.85
N GLY A 457 17.89 -3.20 -42.57
CA GLY A 457 16.77 -2.45 -43.15
C GLY A 457 15.39 -2.76 -42.53
N LYS A 458 15.22 -3.88 -41.81
CA LYS A 458 13.99 -4.15 -41.04
C LYS A 458 13.83 -3.10 -39.95
N LYS A 459 12.59 -2.76 -39.60
CA LYS A 459 12.29 -1.74 -38.59
C LYS A 459 12.42 -2.30 -37.19
N ILE A 460 13.05 -1.54 -36.30
CA ILE A 460 13.28 -1.89 -34.90
C ILE A 460 12.04 -1.50 -34.10
N HIS A 461 11.45 -2.46 -33.40
CA HIS A 461 10.34 -2.24 -32.50
C HIS A 461 10.77 -2.60 -31.08
N VAL A 462 10.64 -1.64 -30.16
CA VAL A 462 10.88 -1.86 -28.74
C VAL A 462 9.56 -1.71 -27.99
N TYR A 463 9.30 -2.65 -27.09
CA TYR A 463 8.14 -2.66 -26.19
C TYR A 463 8.65 -2.68 -24.77
N GLY A 464 8.17 -1.77 -23.92
CA GLY A 464 8.49 -1.83 -22.50
C GLY A 464 7.52 -2.74 -21.78
N ILE A 465 8.08 -3.55 -20.89
CA ILE A 465 7.41 -4.67 -20.23
C ILE A 465 6.86 -4.19 -18.89
N HIS A 466 5.56 -4.38 -18.71
CA HIS A 466 4.89 -3.97 -17.49
C HIS A 466 5.35 -4.84 -16.31
N PRO A 467 5.86 -4.27 -15.20
CA PRO A 467 6.48 -5.04 -14.10
C PRO A 467 5.60 -6.12 -13.47
N THR A 468 4.29 -5.93 -13.48
CA THR A 468 3.33 -6.88 -12.89
C THR A 468 2.48 -7.63 -13.91
N GLY A 469 2.64 -7.34 -15.21
CA GLY A 469 1.74 -7.86 -16.25
C GLY A 469 0.29 -7.35 -16.19
N ALA A 470 -0.07 -6.48 -15.23
CA ALA A 470 -1.44 -5.99 -15.06
C ALA A 470 -1.95 -5.10 -16.21
N LEU A 471 -1.05 -4.47 -16.97
CA LEU A 471 -1.36 -3.66 -18.14
C LEU A 471 -0.65 -4.19 -19.40
N PRO A 472 -1.16 -3.87 -20.60
CA PRO A 472 -0.50 -4.26 -21.86
C PRO A 472 0.92 -3.70 -21.97
N ASN A 473 1.80 -4.49 -22.61
CA ASN A 473 3.14 -4.04 -22.98
C ASN A 473 3.04 -3.11 -24.20
N ASN A 474 3.21 -1.81 -23.98
CA ASN A 474 3.08 -0.80 -25.02
C ASN A 474 4.40 -0.60 -25.79
N PRO A 475 4.35 -0.31 -27.11
CA PRO A 475 5.51 0.14 -27.84
C PRO A 475 6.01 1.46 -27.25
N VAL A 476 7.32 1.59 -27.08
CA VAL A 476 7.91 2.88 -26.70
C VAL A 476 7.81 3.88 -27.87
N GLY A 477 7.93 5.17 -27.59
CA GLY A 477 8.03 6.20 -28.62
C GLY A 477 9.13 5.90 -29.63
N ASN A 478 8.92 6.24 -30.89
CA ASN A 478 9.78 5.91 -32.03
C ASN A 478 9.98 4.41 -32.32
N SER A 479 9.24 3.51 -31.66
CA SER A 479 9.18 2.10 -32.06
C SER A 479 8.66 1.96 -33.49
N GLY A 480 9.39 1.23 -34.34
CA GLY A 480 9.12 1.07 -35.77
C GLY A 480 9.74 2.14 -36.68
N VAL A 481 10.40 3.17 -36.12
CA VAL A 481 10.97 4.27 -36.92
C VAL A 481 12.35 3.89 -37.46
N PHE A 482 13.25 3.45 -36.58
CA PHE A 482 14.65 3.21 -36.93
C PHE A 482 14.85 1.85 -37.62
N PRO A 483 15.61 1.78 -38.73
CA PRO A 483 15.99 0.52 -39.34
C PRO A 483 17.18 -0.13 -38.59
N VAL A 484 17.31 -1.45 -38.73
CA VAL A 484 18.55 -2.15 -38.40
C VAL A 484 19.67 -1.65 -39.33
N PRO A 485 20.82 -1.19 -38.79
CA PRO A 485 21.91 -0.65 -39.59
C PRO A 485 22.60 -1.76 -40.40
N ALA A 486 23.28 -1.36 -41.47
CA ALA A 486 24.08 -2.28 -42.28
C ALA A 486 25.20 -2.94 -41.44
N PRO A 487 25.62 -4.18 -41.78
CA PRO A 487 26.75 -4.92 -41.20
C PRO A 487 28.09 -4.19 -41.18
#